data_AF-A0A1H8FZD7-F1
#
_entry.id   AF-A0A1H8FZD7-F1
#
_cell.length_a   1.000
_cell.length_b   1.000
_cell.length_c   1.000
_cell.angle_alpha   90.00
_cell.angle_beta   90.00
_cell.angle_gamma   90.00
#
_symmetry.space_group_name_H-M   'P 1'
#
loop_
_entity.id
_entity.type
_entity.pdbx_description
1 polymer ?
#
loop_
_entity_poly.entity_id
_entity_poly.type
_entity_poly.pdbx_seq_one_letter_code
_entity_poly.pdbx_strand_id
1 'polypeptide(L)' 'MDAFTTGILQRIHTTESDLRRARETGDEFLADVEQSELEDLRRLAAEHGVDVRPKVA' A
#
# COMPACT_ATOMS: atom_id res chain seq x y z
N MET A 1 3.10 -0.39 18.77
CA MET A 1 2.11 -0.39 17.69
C MET A 1 1.05 -1.42 18.03
N ASP A 2 -0.22 -1.14 17.74
CA ASP A 2 -1.30 -2.11 17.92
C ASP A 2 -1.37 -3.10 16.73
N ALA A 3 -2.25 -4.10 16.86
CA ALA A 3 -2.44 -5.12 15.83
C ALA A 3 -2.92 -4.51 14.50
N PHE A 4 -3.74 -3.46 14.56
CA PHE A 4 -4.21 -2.74 13.38
C PHE A 4 -3.05 -2.08 12.64
N THR A 5 -2.22 -1.30 13.34
CA THR A 5 -1.07 -0.59 12.78
C THR A 5 -0.08 -1.57 12.15
N THR A 6 0.18 -2.69 12.81
CA THR A 6 1.05 -3.73 12.25
C THR A 6 0.45 -4.33 10.97
N GLY A 7 -0.84 -4.66 11.00
CA GLY A 7 -1.53 -5.27 9.86
C GLY A 7 -1.65 -4.34 8.65
N ILE A 8 -1.98 -3.06 8.88
CA ILE A 8 -2.14 -2.08 7.80
C ILE A 8 -0.80 -1.77 7.12
N LEU A 9 0.28 -1.65 7.90
CA LEU A 9 1.63 -1.45 7.35
C LEU A 9 2.10 -2.66 6.55
N GLN A 10 1.82 -3.88 7.03
CA GLN A 10 2.16 -5.09 6.30
C GLN A 10 1.43 -5.16 4.95
N ARG A 11 0.11 -4.89 4.93
CA ARG A 11 -0.68 -4.88 3.69
C ARG A 11 -0.17 -3.83 2.70
N ILE A 12 0.10 -2.61 3.17
CA ILE A 12 0.68 -1.55 2.33
C ILE A 12 1.98 -2.02 1.68
N HIS A 13 2.90 -2.62 2.46
CA HIS A 13 4.17 -3.09 1.94
C HIS A 13 4.03 -4.22 0.91
N THR A 14 3.08 -5.13 1.14
CA THR A 14 2.74 -6.21 0.19
C THR A 14 2.21 -5.63 -1.11
N THR A 15 1.16 -4.80 -1.06
CA THR A 15 0.56 -4.14 -2.22
C THR A 15 1.57 -3.28 -2.99
N GLU A 16 2.47 -2.56 -2.30
CA GLU A 16 3.55 -1.82 -2.98
C GLU A 16 4.52 -2.74 -3.73
N SER A 17 4.79 -3.92 -3.18
CA SER A 17 5.67 -4.91 -3.82
C SER A 17 5.01 -5.58 -5.01
N ASP A 18 3.72 -5.90 -4.90
CA ASP A 18 2.92 -6.47 -5.99
C ASP A 18 2.70 -5.45 -7.11
N LEU A 19 2.44 -4.19 -6.78
CA LEU A 19 2.38 -3.09 -7.74
C LEU A 19 3.69 -2.89 -8.51
N ARG A 20 4.84 -2.92 -7.82
CA ARG A 20 6.15 -2.85 -8.49
C ARG A 20 6.31 -4.01 -9.45
N ARG A 21 6.00 -5.23 -9.01
CA ARG A 21 6.08 -6.43 -9.84
C ARG A 21 5.17 -6.35 -11.06
N ALA A 22 3.92 -5.94 -10.90
CA ALA A 22 2.96 -5.78 -11.99
C ALA A 22 3.48 -4.81 -13.07
N ARG A 23 4.06 -3.68 -12.63
CA ARG A 23 4.70 -2.70 -13.52
C ARG A 23 5.94 -3.27 -14.22
N GLU A 24 6.77 -4.01 -13.50
CA GLU A 24 7.97 -4.66 -14.06
C GLU A 24 7.63 -5.73 -15.10
N THR A 25 6.52 -6.44 -14.93
CA THR A 25 6.07 -7.48 -15.87
C THR A 25 5.19 -6.94 -17.00
N GLY A 26 4.82 -5.66 -16.98
CA GLY A 26 3.90 -5.06 -17.96
C GLY A 26 2.45 -5.51 -17.80
N ASP A 27 2.05 -5.97 -16.62
CA ASP A 27 0.67 -6.31 -16.31
C ASP A 27 -0.09 -5.05 -15.89
N GLU A 28 -0.58 -4.31 -16.88
CA GLU A 28 -1.26 -3.02 -16.67
C GLU A 28 -2.54 -3.17 -15.85
N PHE A 29 -3.30 -4.24 -16.07
CA PHE A 29 -4.53 -4.49 -15.31
C PHE A 29 -4.24 -4.74 -13.83
N LEU A 30 -3.26 -5.61 -13.53
CA LEU A 30 -2.86 -5.84 -12.15
C LEU A 30 -2.29 -4.57 -11.51
N ALA A 31 -1.52 -3.76 -12.25
CA ALA A 31 -0.99 -2.50 -11.75
C ALA A 31 -2.10 -1.52 -11.34
N ASP A 32 -3.19 -1.42 -12.11
CA ASP A 32 -4.33 -0.56 -11.77
C ASP A 32 -5.10 -1.05 -10.54
N VAL A 33 -5.24 -2.38 -10.40
CA VAL A 33 -5.86 -3.00 -9.23
C VAL A 33 -5.04 -2.73 -7.97
N GLU A 34 -3.72 -3.00 -8.01
CA GLU A 34 -2.84 -2.79 -6.85
C GLU A 34 -2.69 -1.30 -6.49
N GLN A 35 -2.69 -0.41 -7.49
CA GLN A 35 -2.68 1.04 -7.25
C GLN A 35 -3.95 1.50 -6.50
N SER A 36 -5.11 0.99 -6.87
CA SER A 36 -6.38 1.31 -6.20
C SER A 36 -6.42 0.79 -4.75
N GLU A 37 -6.01 -0.47 -4.53
CA GLU A 37 -5.90 -1.03 -3.16
C GLU A 37 -4.92 -0.23 -2.32
N LEU A 38 -3.77 0.20 -2.87
CA LEU A 38 -2.78 1.00 -2.15
C LEU A 38 -3.34 2.35 -1.69
N GLU A 39 -4.15 3.00 -2.51
CA GLU A 39 -4.83 4.25 -2.17
C GLU A 39 -5.84 4.06 -1.04
N ASP A 40 -6.64 2.99 -1.12
CA ASP A 40 -7.61 2.64 -0.09
C ASP A 40 -6.94 2.30 1.25
N LEU A 41 -5.84 1.54 1.22
CA LEU A 41 -5.04 1.23 2.41
C LEU A 41 -4.44 2.48 3.05
N ARG A 42 -3.92 3.41 2.23
CA ARG A 42 -3.37 4.68 2.73
C ARG A 42 -4.45 5.57 3.34
N ARG A 43 -5.65 5.61 2.75
CA ARG A 43 -6.81 6.30 3.34
C ARG A 43 -7.21 5.68 4.66
N LEU A 44 -7.34 4.36 4.72
CA LEU A 44 -7.68 3.62 5.94
C LEU A 44 -6.63 3.85 7.05
N ALA A 45 -5.34 3.84 6.71
CA ALA A 45 -4.29 4.17 7.66
C ALA A 45 -4.45 5.59 8.23
N ALA A 46 -4.71 6.58 7.36
CA ALA A 46 -4.90 7.97 7.77
C ALA A 46 -6.13 8.17 8.67
N GLU A 47 -7.25 7.52 8.36
CA GLU A 47 -8.47 7.53 9.18
C GLU A 47 -8.24 7.00 10.60
N HIS A 48 -7.29 6.07 10.75
CA HIS A 48 -6.88 5.50 12.03
C HIS A 48 -5.67 6.21 12.66
N GLY A 49 -5.21 7.33 12.09
CA GLY A 49 -4.10 8.13 12.62
C GLY A 49 -2.70 7.53 12.39
N VAL A 50 -2.56 6.59 11.46
CA VAL A 50 -1.27 5.99 11.09
C VAL A 50 -0.65 6.78 9.93
N ASP A 51 0.50 7.40 10.15
CA ASP A 51 1.25 8.10 9.09
C ASP A 51 2.05 7.09 8.26
N VAL A 52 1.65 6.93 7.00
CA VAL A 52 2.23 5.99 6.03
C VAL A 52 2.94 6.69 4.88
N ARG A 53 3.14 8.01 4.98
CA ARG A 53 3.86 8.75 3.95
C ARG A 53 5.32 8.26 3.91
N PRO A 54 5.90 8.07 2.72
CA PRO A 54 7.34 7.87 2.61
C PRO A 54 8.03 9.02 3.32
N LYS A 55 8.90 8.73 4.30
CA LYS A 55 9.84 9.73 4.79
C LYS A 55 10.74 10.08 3.60
N VAL A 56 10.44 11.20 2.95
CA VAL A 56 11.36 11.79 1.98
C VAL A 56 12.63 12.11 2.77
N ALA A 57 13.70 11.39 2.47
CA ALA A 57 15.03 11.64 3.03
C ALA A 57 15.67 12.85 2.36
#